data_AF-A0A1Q8W2G0-F1
#
_entry.id   AF-A0A1Q8W2G0-F1
#
_cell.length_a   1.000
_cell.length_b   1.000
_cell.length_c   1.000
_cell.angle_alpha   90.00
_cell.angle_beta   90.00
_cell.angle_gamma   90.00
#
_symmetry.space_group_name_H-M   'P 1'
#
loop_
_entity.id
_entity.type
_entity.pdbx_description
1 polymer ?
#
loop_
_entity_poly.entity_id
_entity_poly.type
_entity_poly.pdbx_seq_one_letter_code
_entity_poly.pdbx_strand_id
1 'polypeptide(L)'
;MARGGHLLVTTTEVIFEPHAMNLNSERSRLRIPVVEILAARPKTFILHATVVISTARGGDLEFVTWSRRKILAAIQQARAAQGLPQLM
;
A
#
# COMPACT_ATOMS: atom_id res chain seq x y z
N MET A 1 -14.09 -9.77 0.04
CA MET A 1 -14.79 -8.50 0.33
C MET A 1 -13.76 -7.39 0.47
N ALA A 2 -14.03 -6.21 -0.11
CA ALA A 2 -13.21 -5.03 0.14
C ALA A 2 -13.41 -4.54 1.59
N ARG A 3 -12.35 -3.98 2.19
CA ARG A 3 -12.37 -3.48 3.58
C ARG A 3 -11.96 -2.01 3.57
N GLY A 4 -12.78 -1.16 4.18
CA GLY A 4 -12.47 0.27 4.37
C GLY A 4 -11.45 0.47 5.48
N GLY A 5 -10.61 1.50 5.36
CA GLY A 5 -9.60 1.81 6.38
C GLY A 5 -8.69 2.95 5.97
N HIS A 6 -7.65 3.17 6.78
CA HIS A 6 -6.60 4.13 6.54
C HIS A 6 -5.38 3.44 5.94
N LEU A 7 -4.80 4.06 4.91
CA LEU A 7 -3.53 3.65 4.34
C LEU A 7 -2.47 4.69 4.72
N LEU A 8 -1.52 4.28 5.55
CA LEU A 8 -0.42 5.12 6.01
C LEU A 8 0.87 4.70 5.31
N VAL A 9 1.67 5.68 4.89
CA VAL A 9 3.01 5.44 4.40
C VAL A 9 3.97 6.13 5.36
N THR A 10 4.82 5.33 6.00
CA THR A 10 5.88 5.80 6.90
C THR A 10 7.23 5.67 6.20
N THR A 11 8.30 6.10 6.86
CA THR A 11 9.65 5.92 6.33
C THR A 11 10.05 4.45 6.22
N THR A 12 9.46 3.54 7.01
CA THR A 12 9.85 2.13 7.10
C THR A 12 8.81 1.15 6.58
N GLU A 13 7.53 1.50 6.66
CA GLU A 13 6.40 0.60 6.39
C GLU A 13 5.25 1.30 5.65
N VAL A 14 4.53 0.54 4.82
CA VAL A 14 3.15 0.85 4.41
C VAL A 14 2.21 0.08 5.33
N ILE A 15 1.29 0.79 5.99
CA ILE A 15 0.39 0.23 7.00
C ILE A 15 -1.06 0.43 6.56
N PHE A 16 -1.85 -0.63 6.62
CA PHE A 16 -3.29 -0.55 6.46
C PHE A 16 -3.97 -0.80 7.81
N GLU A 17 -4.73 0.20 8.26
CA GLU A 17 -5.53 0.17 9.47
C GLU A 17 -7.02 0.09 9.11
N PRO A 18 -7.68 -1.05 9.32
CA PRO A 18 -9.08 -1.23 9.00
C PRO A 18 -9.96 -0.44 9.97
N HIS A 19 -11.12 0.04 9.49
CA HIS A 19 -12.12 0.60 10.40
C HIS A 19 -12.61 -0.43 11.42
N ALA A 20 -12.88 0.02 12.65
CA ALA A 20 -13.25 -0.84 13.77
C ALA A 20 -14.51 -1.70 13.51
N MET A 21 -15.44 -1.20 12.68
CA MET A 21 -16.69 -1.91 12.34
C MET A 21 -16.51 -3.04 11.31
N ASN A 22 -15.32 -3.19 10.72
CA ASN A 22 -15.07 -4.28 9.78
C ASN A 22 -15.04 -5.63 10.50
N LEU A 23 -15.71 -6.63 9.92
CA LEU A 23 -15.54 -8.02 10.33
C LEU A 23 -14.06 -8.43 10.23
N ASN A 24 -13.54 -9.10 11.25
CA ASN A 24 -12.14 -9.52 11.34
C ASN A 24 -11.13 -8.36 11.21
N SER A 25 -11.43 -7.19 11.79
CA SER A 25 -10.57 -6.00 11.78
C SER A 25 -9.12 -6.33 12.14
N GLU A 26 -8.85 -7.05 13.22
CA GLU A 26 -7.48 -7.41 13.61
C GLU A 26 -6.73 -8.22 12.54
N ARG A 27 -7.39 -9.22 11.93
CA ARG A 27 -6.80 -10.00 10.82
C ARG A 27 -6.70 -9.21 9.51
N SER A 28 -7.30 -8.03 9.44
CA SER A 28 -7.27 -7.15 8.28
C SER A 28 -6.15 -6.13 8.35
N ARG A 29 -5.52 -5.94 9.52
CA ARG A 29 -4.37 -5.05 9.65
C ARG A 29 -3.22 -5.60 8.80
N LEU A 30 -2.61 -4.73 8.00
CA LEU A 30 -1.44 -5.08 7.20
C LEU A 30 -0.31 -4.13 7.53
N ARG A 31 0.91 -4.68 7.61
CA ARG A 31 2.16 -3.92 7.70
C ARG A 31 3.09 -4.51 6.66
N ILE A 32 3.50 -3.68 5.71
CA ILE A 32 4.36 -4.06 4.59
C ILE A 32 5.65 -3.25 4.75
N PRO A 33 6.76 -3.88 5.15
CA PRO A 33 8.04 -3.20 5.17
C PRO A 33 8.38 -2.67 3.78
N VAL A 34 8.84 -1.42 3.70
CA VAL A 34 9.14 -0.76 2.42
C VAL A 34 10.23 -1.51 1.64
N VAL A 35 11.17 -2.15 2.34
CA VAL A 35 12.21 -3.01 1.75
C VAL A 35 11.64 -4.26 1.06
N GLU A 36 10.47 -4.73 1.49
CA GLU A 36 9.81 -5.90 0.90
C GLU A 36 8.92 -5.54 -0.31
N ILE A 37 8.74 -4.25 -0.60
CA ILE A 37 7.98 -3.80 -1.78
C ILE A 37 8.86 -3.98 -3.01
N LEU A 38 8.43 -4.85 -3.92
CA LEU A 38 9.10 -5.13 -5.20
C LEU A 38 8.61 -4.23 -6.33
N ALA A 39 7.33 -3.84 -6.29
CA ALA A 39 6.73 -2.91 -7.24
C ALA A 39 5.54 -2.18 -6.61
N ALA A 40 5.31 -0.93 -7.02
CA ALA A 40 4.15 -0.15 -6.62
C ALA A 40 3.64 0.63 -7.84
N ARG A 41 2.47 0.24 -8.36
CA ARG A 41 1.97 0.74 -9.65
C ARG A 41 0.51 1.16 -9.59
N PRO A 42 0.11 2.18 -10.37
CA PRO A 42 -1.30 2.51 -10.49
C PRO A 42 -2.02 1.42 -11.31
N LYS A 43 -3.26 1.11 -10.91
CA LYS A 43 -4.21 0.32 -11.70
C LYS A 43 -5.52 1.09 -11.73
N THR A 44 -6.15 1.18 -12.90
CA THR A 44 -7.52 1.71 -13.02
C THR A 44 -8.39 0.56 -13.49
N PHE A 45 -9.46 0.28 -12.77
CA PHE A 45 -10.45 -0.72 -13.21
C PHE A 45 -11.84 -0.10 -13.17
N ILE A 46 -12.41 0.14 -14.35
CA ILE A 46 -13.68 0.85 -14.55
C ILE A 46 -13.64 2.24 -13.92
N LEU A 47 -14.20 2.41 -12.71
CA LEU A 47 -14.27 3.69 -11.98
C LEU A 47 -13.32 3.74 -10.77
N HIS A 48 -12.61 2.64 -10.46
CA HIS A 48 -11.77 2.55 -9.28
C HIS A 48 -10.33 2.97 -9.58
N ALA A 49 -9.82 3.93 -8.81
CA ALA A 49 -8.41 4.27 -8.77
C ALA A 49 -7.71 3.39 -7.73
N THR A 50 -6.80 2.53 -8.18
CA THR A 50 -6.12 1.54 -7.34
C THR A 50 -4.60 1.77 -7.34
N VAL A 51 -3.96 1.51 -6.20
CA VAL A 51 -2.52 1.24 -6.09
C VAL A 51 -2.35 -0.25 -5.91
N VAL A 52 -1.51 -0.87 -6.72
CA VAL A 52 -1.11 -2.27 -6.55
C VAL A 52 0.31 -2.29 -5.98
N ILE A 53 0.48 -2.98 -4.85
CA ILE A 53 1.77 -3.19 -4.18
C ILE A 53 2.11 -4.67 -4.27
N SER A 54 3.18 -4.99 -5.00
CA SER A 54 3.72 -6.36 -5.09
C SER A 54 4.80 -6.55 -4.02
N THR A 55 4.72 -7.64 -3.26
CA THR A 55 5.62 -7.88 -2.11
C THR A 55 6.50 -9.12 -2.31
N ALA A 56 7.66 -9.14 -1.64
CA ALA A 56 8.56 -10.30 -1.64
C ALA A 56 7.96 -11.56 -1.01
N ARG A 57 6.93 -11.40 -0.16
CA ARG A 57 6.20 -12.51 0.46
C ARG A 57 5.19 -13.17 -0.49
N GLY A 58 5.09 -12.67 -1.72
CA GLY A 58 4.17 -13.13 -2.74
C GLY A 58 2.84 -12.38 -2.72
N GLY A 59 2.22 -12.31 -3.90
CA GLY A 59 0.91 -11.69 -4.10
C GLY A 59 0.94 -10.17 -4.32
N ASP A 60 -0.13 -9.70 -4.97
CA ASP A 60 -0.42 -8.28 -5.18
C ASP A 60 -1.46 -7.83 -4.15
N LEU A 61 -1.15 -6.75 -3.43
CA LEU A 61 -2.10 -6.07 -2.55
C LEU A 61 -2.70 -4.88 -3.29
N GLU A 62 -4.03 -4.86 -3.40
CA GLU A 62 -4.76 -3.80 -4.10
C GLU A 62 -5.43 -2.85 -3.11
N PHE A 63 -5.08 -1.56 -3.20
CA PHE A 63 -5.66 -0.50 -2.39
C PHE A 63 -6.43 0.47 -3.28
N VAL A 64 -7.75 0.50 -3.14
CA VAL A 64 -8.60 1.50 -3.83
C VAL A 64 -8.45 2.84 -3.12
N THR A 65 -7.88 3.83 -3.80
CA THR A 65 -7.68 5.18 -3.25
C THR A 65 -7.58 6.23 -4.37
N TRP A 66 -8.33 7.33 -4.20
CA TRP A 66 -8.22 8.51 -5.07
C TRP A 66 -6.91 9.28 -4.85
N SER A 67 -6.21 9.03 -3.75
CA SER A 67 -4.90 9.62 -3.44
C SER A 67 -3.72 8.80 -3.98
N ARG A 68 -3.93 7.90 -4.96
CA ARG A 68 -2.89 6.98 -5.48
C ARG A 68 -1.55 7.65 -5.82
N ARG A 69 -1.59 8.85 -6.42
CA ARG A 69 -0.37 9.60 -6.77
C ARG A 69 0.45 9.98 -5.53
N LYS A 70 -0.22 10.42 -4.46
CA LYS A 70 0.42 10.76 -3.19
C LYS A 70 1.02 9.52 -2.52
N ILE A 71 0.30 8.40 -2.55
CA ILE A 71 0.78 7.13 -1.99
C ILE A 71 2.04 6.65 -2.72
N LEU A 72 2.02 6.61 -4.05
CA LEU A 72 3.18 6.20 -4.84
C LEU A 72 4.39 7.11 -4.56
N ALA A 73 4.18 8.43 -4.54
CA ALA A 73 5.24 9.37 -4.21
C ALA A 73 5.81 9.16 -2.79
N ALA A 74 4.94 8.94 -1.80
CA ALA A 74 5.36 8.68 -0.42
C ALA A 74 6.16 7.37 -0.30
N ILE A 75 5.79 6.32 -1.04
CA ILE A 75 6.56 5.06 -1.09
C ILE A 75 7.95 5.32 -1.68
N GLN A 76 8.06 6.07 -2.78
CA GLN A 76 9.36 6.43 -3.36
C GLN A 76 10.22 7.25 -2.40
N GLN A 77 9.61 8.20 -1.69
CA GLN A 77 10.30 8.99 -0.66
C GLN A 77 10.80 8.11 0.49
N ALA A 78 9.97 7.18 0.99
CA ALA A 78 10.36 6.24 2.03
C ALA A 78 11.52 5.33 1.59
N ARG A 79 11.51 4.88 0.34
CA ARG A 79 12.61 4.10 -0.25
C ARG A 79 13.90 4.90 -0.35
N ALA A 80 13.83 6.12 -0.87
CA ALA A 80 14.98 7.01 -0.94
C ALA A 80 15.57 7.30 0.45
N ALA A 81 14.73 7.51 1.47
CA ALA A 81 15.16 7.70 2.84
C ALA A 81 15.90 6.48 3.44
N GLN A 82 15.67 5.29 2.92
CA GLN A 82 16.37 4.05 3.29
C GLN A 82 17.54 3.70 2.37
N GLY A 83 17.86 4.52 1.37
CA GLY A 83 18.87 4.20 0.36
C GLY A 83 18.47 3.06 -0.59
N LEU A 84 17.17 2.74 -0.68
CA LEU A 84 16.65 1.70 -1.56
C LEU A 84 16.48 2.23 -2.99
N PRO A 85 16.64 1.38 -4.02
CA PRO A 85 16.35 1.75 -5.40
C PRO A 85 14.89 2.17 -5.57
N GLN A 86 14.64 3.17 -6.42
CA GLN A 86 13.28 3.58 -6.78
C GLN A 86 12.54 2.46 -7.51
N LEU A 87 11.22 2.39 -7.31
CA LEU A 87 10.36 1.46 -8.04
C LEU A 87 10.02 2.04 -9.42
N MET A 88 9.93 1.22 -10.47
CA MET A 88 9.45 1.65 -11.79
C MET A 88 7.92 1.72 -11.85
#